data_AF-G3KCS1-F1
#
_entry.id   AF-G3KCS1-F1
#
_cell.length_a   1.000
_cell.length_b   1.000
_cell.length_c   1.000
_cell.angle_alpha   90.00
_cell.angle_beta   90.00
_cell.angle_gamma   90.00
#
_symmetry.space_group_name_H-M   'P 1'
#
loop_
_entity.id
_entity.type
_entity.pdbx_description
1 polymer ?
#
loop_
_entity_poly.entity_id
_entity_poly.type
_entity_poly.pdbx_seq_one_letter_code
_entity_poly.pdbx_strand_id
1 'polypeptide(L)'
;LNNHYNPNPAKLYDGHSLFLDKLKDNKKFEESEQKLLMTITLDAYNRIFTWMENEAQDEKVKHDLHEVKEQMNKLTEHYFSSKHADLKKYVTELLAIKENDPLTQSKAIFELKSVYNKAANLGTHSADNHRRRRQAKI
;
A
#
# COMPACT_ATOMS: atom_id res chain seq x y z
N LEU A 1 -5.28 22.70 10.11
CA LEU A 1 -4.88 21.35 10.60
C LEU A 1 -3.63 21.30 11.51
N ASN A 2 -2.41 21.63 11.06
CA ASN A 2 -1.21 21.51 11.91
C ASN A 2 -1.30 22.29 13.24
N ASN A 3 -1.79 23.53 13.23
CA ASN A 3 -1.96 24.29 14.48
C ASN A 3 -2.95 23.63 15.46
N HIS A 4 -3.89 22.83 14.94
CA HIS A 4 -4.91 22.15 15.74
C HIS A 4 -4.41 20.80 16.29
N TYR A 5 -3.78 19.98 15.46
CA TYR A 5 -3.33 18.63 15.81
C TYR A 5 -1.86 18.54 16.25
N ASN A 6 -1.08 19.60 16.05
CA ASN A 6 0.33 19.68 16.41
C ASN A 6 0.65 20.90 17.29
N PRO A 7 0.06 21.01 18.49
CA PRO A 7 0.34 22.11 19.40
C PRO A 7 1.75 22.04 20.01
N ASN A 8 2.41 20.88 19.97
CA ASN A 8 3.80 20.73 20.41
C ASN A 8 4.57 19.78 19.48
N PRO A 9 5.21 20.30 18.42
CA PRO A 9 5.94 19.50 17.43
C PRO A 9 7.07 18.66 18.00
N ALA A 10 7.69 19.10 19.10
CA ALA A 10 8.77 18.35 19.73
C ALA A 10 8.29 17.01 20.31
N LYS A 11 6.99 16.87 20.64
CA LYS A 11 6.40 15.62 21.13
C LYS A 11 6.02 14.64 20.02
N LEU A 12 6.01 15.08 18.76
CA LEU A 12 5.69 14.20 17.63
C LEU A 12 6.87 13.32 17.21
N TYR A 13 8.08 13.64 17.66
CA TYR A 13 9.28 12.92 17.27
C TYR A 13 9.75 11.99 18.38
N ASP A 14 9.39 10.70 18.26
CA ASP A 14 9.87 9.61 19.12
C ASP A 14 11.05 8.85 18.48
N GLY A 15 11.60 9.38 17.38
CA GLY A 15 12.64 8.72 16.58
C GLY A 15 12.09 7.83 15.44
N HIS A 16 10.77 7.65 15.34
CA HIS A 16 10.15 6.81 14.32
C HIS A 16 9.08 7.57 13.53
N SER A 17 9.14 7.50 12.21
CA SER A 17 8.09 8.05 11.35
C SER A 17 7.08 6.98 10.94
N LEU A 18 5.81 7.37 10.86
CA LEU A 18 4.72 6.46 10.49
C LEU A 18 4.96 5.85 9.11
N PHE A 19 5.28 6.68 8.11
CA PHE A 19 5.44 6.25 6.72
C PHE A 19 6.81 6.56 6.11
N LEU A 20 7.43 7.68 6.49
CA LEU A 20 8.62 8.19 5.80
C LEU A 20 9.80 7.22 5.84
N ASP A 21 10.02 6.50 6.95
CA ASP A 21 11.09 5.52 7.06
C ASP A 21 10.94 4.36 6.08
N LYS A 22 9.69 3.97 5.79
CA LYS A 22 9.36 2.93 4.83
C LYS A 22 9.53 3.43 3.38
N LEU A 23 9.39 4.75 3.18
CA LEU A 23 9.58 5.41 1.88
C LEU A 23 11.03 5.85 1.63
N LYS A 24 11.90 5.93 2.64
CA LYS A 24 13.33 6.28 2.47
C LYS A 24 14.05 5.33 1.52
N ASP A 25 13.73 4.05 1.63
CA ASP A 25 14.32 2.98 0.82
C ASP A 25 13.56 2.68 -0.48
N ASN A 26 12.56 3.50 -0.82
CA ASN A 26 11.64 3.22 -1.93
C ASN A 26 12.35 3.10 -3.29
N LYS A 27 13.53 3.73 -3.44
CA LYS A 27 14.35 3.66 -4.66
C LYS A 27 14.90 2.26 -4.97
N LYS A 28 14.86 1.32 -4.02
CA LYS A 28 15.29 -0.07 -4.21
C LYS A 28 14.25 -0.90 -4.98
N PHE A 29 13.01 -0.44 -5.02
CA PHE A 29 11.90 -1.12 -5.69
C PHE A 29 11.72 -0.65 -7.13
N GLU A 30 11.12 -1.48 -7.98
CA GLU A 30 10.68 -1.07 -9.31
C GLU A 30 9.52 -0.07 -9.23
N GLU A 31 9.33 0.74 -10.27
CA GLU A 31 8.32 1.81 -10.28
C GLU A 31 6.90 1.31 -9.96
N SER A 32 6.54 0.12 -10.45
CA SER A 32 5.26 -0.53 -10.16
C SER A 32 5.08 -0.85 -8.67
N GLU A 33 6.12 -1.36 -8.02
CA GLU A 33 6.16 -1.68 -6.59
C GLU A 33 6.12 -0.40 -5.75
N GLN A 34 6.87 0.62 -6.14
CA GLN A 34 6.84 1.95 -5.51
C GLN A 34 5.43 2.55 -5.57
N LYS A 35 4.76 2.44 -6.73
CA LYS A 35 3.39 2.92 -6.91
C LYS A 35 2.39 2.13 -6.06
N LEU A 36 2.54 0.82 -5.92
CA LEU A 36 1.70 0.01 -5.03
C LEU A 36 1.87 0.43 -3.56
N LEU A 37 3.13 0.59 -3.10
CA LEU A 37 3.41 1.05 -1.74
C LEU A 37 2.79 2.43 -1.47
N MET A 38 2.85 3.33 -2.46
CA MET A 38 2.23 4.65 -2.35
C MET A 38 0.70 4.56 -2.31
N THR A 39 0.07 3.70 -3.12
CA THR A 39 -1.39 3.46 -3.06
C THR A 39 -1.82 3.00 -1.67
N ILE A 40 -1.08 2.07 -1.05
CA ILE A 40 -1.37 1.58 0.30
C ILE A 40 -1.17 2.71 1.34
N THR A 41 -0.15 3.55 1.16
CA THR A 41 0.15 4.68 2.05
C THR A 41 -0.93 5.76 1.99
N LEU A 42 -1.34 6.17 0.79
CA LEU A 42 -2.39 7.17 0.59
C LEU A 42 -3.74 6.70 1.15
N ASP A 43 -4.06 5.41 0.98
CA ASP A 43 -5.24 4.82 1.60
C ASP A 43 -5.18 4.83 3.14
N ALA A 44 -4.02 4.56 3.74
CA ALA A 44 -3.84 4.67 5.18
C ALA A 44 -4.10 6.11 5.67
N TYR A 45 -3.58 7.12 4.97
CA TYR A 45 -3.88 8.53 5.26
C TYR A 45 -5.37 8.84 5.15
N ASN A 46 -6.04 8.39 4.08
CA ASN A 46 -7.47 8.60 3.91
C ASN A 46 -8.30 8.01 5.06
N ARG A 47 -7.92 6.83 5.56
CA ARG A 47 -8.57 6.23 6.75
C ARG A 47 -8.33 7.06 8.00
N ILE A 48 -7.09 7.51 8.24
CA ILE A 48 -6.73 8.38 9.37
C ILE A 48 -7.55 9.68 9.32
N PHE A 49 -7.58 10.35 8.18
CA PHE A 49 -8.33 11.60 8.03
C PHE A 49 -9.85 11.41 8.12
N THR A 50 -10.38 10.27 7.67
CA THR A 50 -11.80 9.94 7.87
C THR A 50 -12.13 9.81 9.36
N TRP A 51 -11.27 9.14 10.14
CA TRP A 51 -11.45 9.07 11.59
C TRP A 51 -11.36 10.46 12.24
N MET A 52 -10.34 11.24 11.90
CA MET A 52 -10.16 12.60 12.43
C MET A 52 -11.36 13.51 12.09
N GLU A 53 -11.92 13.40 10.88
CA GLU A 53 -13.07 14.20 10.44
C GLU A 53 -14.33 13.82 11.22
N ASN A 54 -14.54 12.51 11.44
CA ASN A 54 -15.69 12.01 12.20
C ASN A 54 -15.63 12.40 13.69
N GLU A 55 -14.43 12.50 14.27
CA GLU A 55 -14.23 12.85 15.68
C GLU A 55 -14.14 14.34 15.95
N ALA A 56 -13.75 15.13 14.95
CA ALA A 56 -13.60 16.58 15.09
C ALA A 56 -14.92 17.23 15.53
N GLN A 57 -14.84 18.14 16.50
CA GLN A 57 -15.99 18.95 16.93
C GLN A 57 -16.01 20.32 16.26
N ASP A 58 -14.85 20.82 15.84
CA ASP A 58 -14.69 22.09 15.14
C ASP A 58 -15.03 21.91 13.66
N GLU A 59 -16.09 22.60 13.20
CA GLU A 59 -16.57 22.54 11.81
C GLU A 59 -15.54 23.02 10.79
N LYS A 60 -14.68 23.98 11.16
CA LYS A 60 -13.59 24.40 10.28
C LYS A 60 -12.56 23.29 10.13
N VAL A 61 -12.25 22.59 11.21
CA VAL A 61 -11.31 21.45 11.17
C VAL A 61 -11.88 20.29 10.36
N LYS A 62 -13.19 20.01 10.48
CA LYS A 62 -13.86 19.03 9.61
C LYS A 62 -13.76 19.41 8.15
N HIS A 63 -14.07 20.66 7.82
CA HIS A 63 -14.00 21.15 6.45
C HIS A 63 -12.58 21.07 5.88
N ASP A 64 -11.56 21.54 6.61
CA ASP A 64 -10.16 21.42 6.22
C ASP A 64 -9.76 19.95 5.97
N LEU A 65 -10.20 19.01 6.83
CA LEU A 65 -9.93 17.57 6.65
C LEU A 65 -10.61 17.02 5.40
N HIS A 66 -11.86 17.44 5.15
CA HIS A 66 -12.63 17.04 3.99
C HIS A 66 -11.94 17.47 2.69
N GLU A 67 -11.49 18.72 2.60
CA GLU A 67 -10.78 19.25 1.42
C GLU A 67 -9.48 18.48 1.17
N VAL A 68 -8.68 18.21 2.21
CA VAL A 68 -7.44 17.44 2.08
C VAL A 68 -7.72 16.04 1.54
N LYS A 69 -8.74 15.34 2.06
CA LYS A 69 -9.14 14.03 1.57
C LYS A 69 -9.56 14.06 0.10
N GLU A 70 -10.31 15.08 -0.33
CA GLU A 70 -10.72 15.22 -1.72
C GLU A 70 -9.51 15.37 -2.65
N GLN A 71 -8.51 16.19 -2.26
CA GLN A 71 -7.28 16.34 -3.02
C GLN A 71 -6.47 15.04 -3.08
N MET A 72 -6.40 14.29 -1.97
CA MET A 72 -5.74 12.98 -1.93
C MET A 72 -6.41 11.93 -2.80
N ASN A 73 -7.75 11.92 -2.84
CA ASN A 73 -8.50 11.03 -3.71
C ASN A 73 -8.23 11.33 -5.18
N LYS A 74 -8.26 12.62 -5.58
CA LYS A 74 -7.92 13.05 -6.95
C LYS A 74 -6.50 12.63 -7.34
N LEU A 75 -5.53 12.81 -6.43
CA LEU A 75 -4.15 12.34 -6.66
C LEU A 75 -4.09 10.82 -6.86
N THR A 76 -4.83 10.07 -6.03
CA THR A 76 -4.89 8.61 -6.10
C THR A 76 -5.47 8.14 -7.43
N GLU A 77 -6.62 8.70 -7.82
CA GLU A 77 -7.30 8.36 -9.08
C GLU A 77 -6.48 8.70 -10.32
N HIS A 78 -5.76 9.82 -10.30
CA HIS A 78 -5.03 10.30 -11.47
C HIS A 78 -3.71 9.56 -11.69
N TYR A 79 -2.97 9.25 -10.62
CA TYR A 79 -1.61 8.74 -10.73
C TYR A 79 -1.46 7.25 -10.38
N PHE A 80 -2.45 6.64 -9.75
CA PHE A 80 -2.37 5.26 -9.29
C PHE A 80 -3.49 4.43 -9.89
N SER A 81 -3.12 3.36 -10.58
CA SER A 81 -4.08 2.54 -11.31
C SER A 81 -5.06 1.83 -10.37
N SER A 82 -6.31 1.64 -10.81
CA SER A 82 -7.30 0.83 -10.12
C SER A 82 -6.80 -0.60 -9.81
N LYS A 83 -5.90 -1.13 -10.64
CA LYS A 83 -5.25 -2.43 -10.41
C LYS A 83 -4.45 -2.47 -9.11
N HIS A 84 -3.91 -1.35 -8.63
CA HIS A 84 -3.24 -1.32 -7.32
C HIS A 84 -4.23 -1.41 -6.18
N ALA A 85 -5.45 -0.88 -6.34
CA ALA A 85 -6.53 -1.06 -5.37
C ALA A 85 -6.97 -2.52 -5.30
N ASP A 86 -7.09 -3.21 -6.44
CA ASP A 86 -7.38 -4.65 -6.48
C ASP A 86 -6.27 -5.48 -5.82
N LEU A 87 -5.00 -5.15 -6.08
CA LEU A 87 -3.86 -5.81 -5.43
C LEU A 87 -3.88 -5.62 -3.92
N LYS A 88 -4.16 -4.40 -3.43
CA LYS A 88 -4.30 -4.15 -2.00
C LYS A 88 -5.43 -5.01 -1.39
N LYS A 89 -6.56 -5.12 -2.07
CA LYS A 89 -7.68 -5.97 -1.64
C LYS A 89 -7.23 -7.42 -1.52
N TYR A 90 -6.59 -7.98 -2.54
CA TYR A 90 -6.08 -9.35 -2.51
C TYR A 90 -5.06 -9.57 -1.40
N VAL A 91 -4.12 -8.64 -1.18
CA VAL A 91 -3.16 -8.73 -0.06
C VAL A 91 -3.89 -8.75 1.28
N THR A 92 -4.91 -7.92 1.45
CA THR A 92 -5.69 -7.88 2.70
C THR A 92 -6.44 -9.19 2.94
N GLU A 93 -7.05 -9.76 1.88
CA GLU A 93 -7.73 -11.07 1.95
C GLU A 93 -6.75 -12.19 2.30
N LEU A 94 -5.56 -12.19 1.71
CA LEU A 94 -4.51 -13.18 1.99
C LEU A 94 -4.01 -13.08 3.45
N LEU A 95 -3.79 -11.86 3.96
CA LEU A 95 -3.37 -11.65 5.35
C LEU A 95 -4.46 -12.00 6.38
N ALA A 96 -5.72 -12.07 5.96
CA ALA A 96 -6.85 -12.46 6.80
C ALA A 96 -7.10 -13.98 6.84
N ILE A 97 -6.32 -14.77 6.12
CA ILE A 97 -6.45 -16.24 6.10
C ILE A 97 -6.21 -16.82 7.49
N LYS A 98 -7.10 -17.73 7.91
CA LYS A 98 -6.97 -18.45 9.19
C LYS A 98 -6.12 -19.69 9.00
N GLU A 99 -4.80 -19.53 9.10
CA GLU A 99 -3.83 -20.60 8.83
C GLU A 99 -3.98 -21.84 9.74
N ASN A 100 -4.59 -21.67 10.92
CA ASN A 100 -4.87 -22.74 11.88
C ASN A 100 -6.20 -23.49 11.64
N ASP A 101 -7.03 -23.05 10.69
CA ASP A 101 -8.29 -23.69 10.36
C ASP A 101 -8.08 -24.95 9.48
N PRO A 102 -8.55 -26.14 9.90
CA PRO A 102 -8.34 -27.37 9.13
C PRO A 102 -8.90 -27.35 7.71
N LEU A 103 -10.02 -26.64 7.48
CA LEU A 103 -10.60 -26.50 6.13
C LEU A 103 -9.69 -25.65 5.23
N THR A 104 -9.15 -24.57 5.77
CA THR A 104 -8.17 -23.70 5.09
C THR A 104 -6.92 -24.48 4.71
N GLN A 105 -6.37 -25.28 5.62
CA GLN A 105 -5.21 -26.14 5.34
C GLN A 105 -5.50 -27.15 4.22
N SER A 106 -6.68 -27.76 4.25
CA SER A 106 -7.11 -28.71 3.21
C SER A 106 -7.22 -28.05 1.83
N LYS A 107 -7.79 -26.83 1.75
CA LYS A 107 -7.84 -26.04 0.51
C LYS A 107 -6.45 -25.65 0.01
N ALA A 108 -5.57 -25.22 0.91
CA ALA A 108 -4.20 -24.87 0.57
C ALA A 108 -3.44 -26.06 -0.06
N ILE A 109 -3.60 -27.27 0.49
CA ILE A 109 -3.01 -28.49 -0.08
C ILE A 109 -3.62 -28.79 -1.46
N PHE A 110 -4.93 -28.68 -1.61
CA PHE A 110 -5.63 -28.92 -2.88
C PHE A 110 -5.11 -28.01 -4.01
N GLU A 111 -4.84 -26.73 -3.70
CA GLU A 111 -4.43 -25.74 -4.69
C GLU A 111 -2.91 -25.64 -4.90
N LEU A 112 -2.12 -26.25 -4.01
CA LEU A 112 -0.66 -26.10 -3.92
C LEU A 112 0.06 -26.30 -5.26
N LYS A 113 -0.25 -27.38 -5.99
CA LYS A 113 0.41 -27.70 -7.27
C LYS A 113 0.19 -26.58 -8.30
N SER A 114 -1.01 -26.04 -8.37
CA SER A 114 -1.36 -24.95 -9.29
C SER A 114 -0.64 -23.65 -8.92
N VAL A 115 -0.59 -23.33 -7.63
CA VAL A 115 0.12 -22.15 -7.12
C VAL A 115 1.62 -22.27 -7.38
N TYR A 116 2.22 -23.42 -7.08
CA TYR A 116 3.64 -23.69 -7.32
C TYR A 116 4.02 -23.52 -8.79
N ASN A 117 3.23 -24.10 -9.71
CA ASN A 117 3.50 -23.99 -11.15
C ASN A 117 3.40 -22.54 -11.64
N LYS A 118 2.41 -21.77 -11.16
CA LYS A 118 2.30 -20.35 -11.48
C LYS A 118 3.51 -19.56 -10.98
N ALA A 119 3.97 -19.82 -9.76
CA ALA A 119 5.14 -19.17 -9.18
C ALA A 119 6.43 -19.50 -9.95
N ALA A 120 6.64 -20.78 -10.28
CA ALA A 120 7.81 -21.21 -11.05
C ALA A 120 7.89 -20.53 -12.43
N ASN A 121 6.77 -20.44 -13.13
CA ASN A 121 6.70 -19.77 -14.45
C ASN A 121 6.99 -18.27 -14.36
N LEU A 122 6.56 -17.59 -13.30
CA LEU A 122 6.91 -16.18 -13.09
C LEU A 122 8.42 -16.00 -12.87
N GLY A 123 9.04 -16.89 -12.09
CA GLY A 123 10.48 -16.87 -11.83
C GLY A 123 11.33 -17.07 -13.08
N THR A 124 10.93 -17.97 -13.98
CA THR A 124 11.65 -18.24 -15.24
C THR A 124 11.51 -17.09 -16.25
N HIS A 125 10.32 -16.50 -16.37
CA HIS A 125 10.10 -15.34 -17.25
C HIS A 125 10.88 -14.09 -16.82
N SER A 126 11.11 -13.90 -15.52
CA SER A 126 11.96 -12.82 -15.01
C SER A 126 13.43 -12.97 -15.49
N ALA A 127 13.98 -14.19 -15.43
CA ALA A 127 15.35 -14.46 -15.86
C ALA A 127 15.58 -14.23 -17.37
N ASP A 128 14.62 -14.62 -18.21
CA ASP A 128 14.70 -14.43 -19.66
C ASP A 128 14.58 -12.95 -20.07
N ASN A 129 13.73 -12.18 -19.40
CA ASN A 129 13.61 -10.74 -19.63
C ASN A 129 14.88 -9.98 -19.21
N HIS A 130 15.54 -10.40 -18.13
CA HIS A 130 16.86 -9.87 -17.76
C HIS A 130 17.94 -10.19 -18.80
N ARG A 131 17.94 -11.40 -19.38
CA ARG A 131 18.90 -11.79 -20.43
C ARG A 131 18.74 -10.97 -21.72
N ARG A 132 17.50 -10.78 -22.17
CA ARG A 132 17.20 -9.97 -23.38
C ARG A 132 17.57 -8.50 -23.21
N ARG A 133 17.32 -7.90 -22.03
CA ARG A 133 17.73 -6.52 -21.73
C ARG A 133 19.25 -6.31 -21.75
N ARG A 134 20.06 -7.33 -21.42
CA ARG A 134 21.52 -7.25 -21.51
C ARG A 134 22.02 -7.34 -22.96
N GLN A 135 21.33 -8.12 -23.81
CA GLN A 135 21.67 -8.25 -25.22
C GLN A 135 21.28 -7.03 -26.05
N ALA A 136 20.22 -6.30 -25.67
CA ALA A 136 19.80 -5.05 -26.33
C ALA A 136 20.63 -3.82 -25.94
N LYS A 137 21.64 -3.98 -25.05
CA LYS A 137 22.59 -2.91 -24.65
C LYS A 137 23.98 -3.09 -25.27
N ILE A 138 24.14 -4.06 -26.18
CA ILE A 138 25.34 -4.28 -26.98
C ILE A 138 25.09 -3.76 -28.40
#